data_AF-A0A9X3GVX9-F1
#
_entry.id   AF-A0A9X3GVX9-F1
#
_cell.length_a   1.000
_cell.length_b   1.000
_cell.length_c   1.000
_cell.angle_alpha   90.00
_cell.angle_beta   90.00
_cell.angle_gamma   90.00
#
_symmetry.space_group_name_H-M   'P 1'
#
loop_
_entity.id
_entity.type
_entity.pdbx_description
1 polymer ?
#
loop_
_entity_poly.entity_id
_entity_poly.type
_entity_poly.pdbx_seq_one_letter_code
_entity_poly.pdbx_strand_id
1 'polypeptide(L)'
;MELIGVGAMHGAALAGDTEPYEVRLRLALRAETRAMAERVAQEVEALYLSGPAAGGGVTQSVREVVAAASALIPRAAVSPRLTLLEA
;
A
#
# COMPACT_ATOMS: atom_id res chain seq x y z
N MET A 1 4.96 -5.78 -4.98
CA MET A 1 5.60 -4.72 -5.80
C MET A 1 4.87 -4.70 -7.13
N GLU A 2 4.55 -3.53 -7.64
CA GLU A 2 3.80 -3.36 -8.88
C GLU A 2 4.46 -2.27 -9.72
N LEU A 3 4.48 -2.44 -11.04
CA LEU A 3 4.91 -1.44 -12.00
C LEU A 3 3.65 -0.83 -12.63
N ILE A 4 3.53 0.50 -12.59
CA ILE A 4 2.39 1.26 -13.10
C ILE A 4 2.87 2.41 -13.98
N GLY A 5 1.97 2.95 -14.83
CA GLY A 5 2.22 4.20 -15.54
C GLY A 5 3.43 4.18 -16.47
N VAL A 6 3.51 3.18 -17.36
CA VAL A 6 4.54 3.12 -18.40
C VAL A 6 4.49 4.39 -19.25
N GLY A 7 5.62 5.12 -19.34
CA GLY A 7 5.73 6.35 -20.13
C GLY A 7 4.87 7.53 -19.66
N ALA A 8 4.40 7.53 -18.41
CA ALA A 8 3.45 8.52 -17.91
C ALA A 8 4.06 9.90 -17.64
N MET A 9 5.39 10.03 -17.46
CA MET A 9 6.04 11.33 -17.27
C MET A 9 6.61 11.93 -18.56
N HIS A 10 7.43 11.17 -19.28
CA HIS A 10 8.16 11.69 -20.44
C HIS A 10 7.32 11.69 -21.73
N GLY A 11 6.34 10.79 -21.85
CA GLY A 11 5.54 10.60 -23.07
C GLY A 11 6.39 10.21 -24.28
N ALA A 12 5.75 10.08 -25.46
CA ALA A 12 6.42 9.58 -26.67
C ALA A 12 7.53 10.51 -27.20
N ALA A 13 7.46 11.80 -26.91
CA ALA A 13 8.41 12.80 -27.43
C ALA A 13 9.78 12.76 -26.75
N LEU A 14 9.85 12.24 -25.53
CA LEU A 14 11.08 12.15 -24.72
C LEU A 14 11.47 10.70 -24.42
N ALA A 15 10.74 9.72 -24.98
CA ALA A 15 11.03 8.30 -24.80
C ALA A 15 12.33 7.89 -25.50
N GLY A 16 13.15 7.09 -24.82
CA GLY A 16 14.36 6.47 -25.37
C GLY A 16 14.11 5.07 -25.92
N ASP A 17 15.16 4.44 -26.46
CA ASP A 17 15.07 3.18 -27.23
C ASP A 17 14.89 1.90 -26.38
N THR A 18 14.81 2.02 -25.05
CA THR A 18 14.62 0.88 -24.13
C THR A 18 13.14 0.60 -23.92
N GLU A 19 12.71 -0.67 -23.95
CA GLU A 19 11.32 -1.04 -23.63
C GLU A 19 11.26 -1.94 -22.37
N PRO A 20 10.59 -1.52 -21.27
CA PRO A 20 9.93 -0.22 -21.08
C PRO A 20 10.93 0.88 -20.71
N TYR A 21 10.81 2.05 -21.34
CA TYR A 21 11.71 3.20 -21.14
C TYR A 21 11.57 3.80 -19.74
N GLU A 22 10.34 3.90 -19.26
CA GLU A 22 9.99 4.51 -17.99
C GLU A 22 8.82 3.76 -17.36
N VAL A 23 8.95 3.45 -16.07
CA VAL A 23 7.87 2.89 -15.26
C VAL A 23 7.84 3.55 -13.90
N ARG A 24 6.66 3.62 -13.27
CA ARG A 24 6.52 4.02 -11.88
C ARG A 24 6.41 2.79 -11.00
N LEU A 25 7.20 2.76 -9.94
CA LEU A 25 7.20 1.69 -8.96
C LEU A 25 6.20 1.99 -7.84
N ARG A 26 5.27 1.06 -7.58
CA ARG A 26 4.41 1.06 -6.39
C ARG A 26 4.77 -0.09 -5.47
N LEU A 27 5.14 0.25 -4.23
CA LEU A 27 5.41 -0.72 -3.17
C LEU A 27 4.38 -0.55 -2.04
N ALA A 28 3.72 -1.64 -1.67
CA ALA A 28 2.85 -1.73 -0.51
C ALA A 28 3.33 -2.91 0.36
N LEU A 29 3.55 -2.65 1.65
CA LEU A 29 4.09 -3.64 2.59
C LEU A 29 3.46 -3.45 3.97
N ARG A 30 3.57 -4.49 4.80
CA ARG A 30 3.25 -4.45 6.23
C ARG A 30 4.54 -4.67 7.01
N ALA A 31 4.69 -3.95 8.12
CA ALA A 31 5.77 -4.14 9.06
C ALA A 31 5.20 -4.29 10.47
N GLU A 32 5.93 -4.95 11.36
CA GLU A 32 5.51 -5.19 12.74
C GLU A 32 5.42 -3.89 13.57
N THR A 33 6.26 -2.91 13.23
CA THR A 33 6.30 -1.62 13.92
C THR A 33 6.28 -0.46 12.92
N ARG A 34 5.76 0.69 13.38
CA ARG A 34 5.78 1.94 12.62
C ARG A 34 7.20 2.34 12.22
N ALA A 35 8.15 2.21 13.15
CA ALA A 35 9.56 2.55 12.90
C ALA A 35 10.19 1.69 11.79
N MET A 36 9.85 0.40 11.71
CA MET A 36 10.29 -0.46 10.61
C MET A 36 9.66 -0.05 9.28
N ALA A 37 8.37 0.29 9.26
CA ALA A 37 7.71 0.77 8.05
C ALA A 37 8.33 2.08 7.54
N GLU A 38 8.62 3.02 8.45
CA GLU A 38 9.29 4.29 8.13
C GLU A 38 10.69 4.07 7.56
N ARG A 39 11.49 3.16 8.15
CA ARG A 39 12.81 2.81 7.60
C ARG A 39 12.73 2.30 6.17
N VAL A 40 11.80 1.41 5.86
CA VAL A 40 11.65 0.92 4.48
C VAL A 40 11.20 2.04 3.54
N ALA A 41 10.32 2.95 4.00
CA ALA A 41 9.92 4.11 3.21
C ALA A 41 11.11 5.05 2.91
N GLN A 42 12.00 5.24 3.88
CA GLN A 42 13.25 6.01 3.71
C GLN A 42 14.23 5.35 2.73
N GLU A 43 14.37 4.02 2.74
CA GLU A 43 15.18 3.30 1.74
C GLU A 43 14.60 3.46 0.32
N VAL A 44 13.27 3.43 0.20
CA VAL A 44 12.59 3.70 -1.08
C VAL A 44 12.78 5.15 -1.52
N GLU A 45 12.79 6.10 -0.59
CA GLU A 45 13.14 7.50 -0.87
C GLU A 45 14.62 7.65 -1.25
N ALA A 46 15.54 6.87 -0.67
CA ALA A 46 16.95 6.90 -1.04
C ALA A 46 17.18 6.50 -2.52
N LEU A 47 16.30 5.68 -3.11
CA LEU A 47 16.32 5.39 -4.55
C LEU A 47 16.14 6.66 -5.41
N TYR A 48 15.54 7.72 -4.86
CA TYR A 48 15.41 9.02 -5.53
C TYR A 48 16.76 9.67 -5.81
N LEU A 49 17.73 9.49 -4.91
CA LEU A 49 19.06 10.08 -4.99
C LEU A 49 20.11 9.11 -5.52
N SER A 50 19.91 7.80 -5.29
CA SER A 50 20.95 6.78 -5.46
C SER A 50 20.55 5.65 -6.42
N GLY A 51 19.34 5.69 -6.98
CA GLY A 51 18.80 4.64 -7.83
C GLY A 51 18.56 5.06 -9.30
N PRO A 52 18.20 4.11 -10.18
CA PRO A 52 17.89 4.36 -11.59
C PRO A 52 16.63 5.23 -11.82
N ALA A 53 15.89 5.54 -10.76
CA ALA A 53 14.64 6.30 -10.77
C ALA A 53 14.88 7.77 -10.35
N ALA A 54 15.73 8.48 -11.09
CA ALA A 54 16.02 9.87 -10.79
C ALA A 54 14.87 10.80 -11.24
N GLY A 55 14.37 11.64 -10.31
CA GLY A 55 13.63 12.87 -10.65
C GLY A 55 12.10 12.79 -10.78
N GLY A 56 11.47 11.62 -10.67
CA GLY A 56 10.00 11.46 -10.87
C GLY A 56 9.09 11.72 -9.66
N GLY A 57 9.66 12.24 -8.56
CA GLY A 57 9.04 12.36 -7.24
C GLY A 57 8.81 11.01 -6.53
N VAL A 58 8.80 11.05 -5.19
CA VAL A 58 8.36 9.92 -4.34
C VAL A 58 7.20 10.38 -3.48
N THR A 59 6.22 9.50 -3.28
CA THR A 59 5.14 9.72 -2.32
C THR A 59 5.06 8.51 -1.42
N GLN A 60 5.19 8.75 -0.12
CA GLN A 60 5.18 7.72 0.92
C GLN A 60 4.06 7.98 1.93
N SER A 61 3.51 6.91 2.47
CA SER A 61 2.52 7.00 3.55
C SER A 61 2.65 5.78 4.46
N VAL A 62 2.76 6.02 5.76
CA VAL A 62 2.74 4.97 6.79
C VAL A 62 1.48 5.16 7.62
N ARG A 63 0.66 4.11 7.70
CA ARG A 63 -0.60 4.12 8.46
C ARG A 63 -0.72 2.84 9.28
N GLU A 64 -1.36 2.96 10.44
CA GLU A 64 -1.76 1.81 11.22
C GLU A 64 -2.82 1.00 10.45
N VAL A 65 -2.74 -0.33 10.56
CA VAL A 65 -3.72 -1.24 9.96
C VAL A 65 -4.46 -1.95 11.09
N VAL A 66 -5.68 -1.49 11.37
CA VAL A 66 -6.60 -2.20 12.27
C VAL A 66 -7.24 -3.35 11.48
N ALA A 67 -6.87 -4.58 11.82
CA ALA A 67 -7.47 -5.77 11.22
C ALA A 67 -8.71 -6.18 12.02
N ALA A 68 -9.85 -6.31 11.35
CA ALA A 68 -11.02 -6.98 11.91
C ALA A 68 -10.89 -8.48 11.64
N ALA A 69 -11.01 -9.29 12.70
CA ALA A 69 -11.08 -10.73 12.60
C ALA A 69 -12.41 -11.21 13.19
N SER A 70 -12.99 -12.27 12.62
CA SER A 70 -14.15 -12.93 13.23
C SER A 70 -13.68 -13.67 14.48
N ALA A 71 -14.42 -13.50 15.58
CA ALA A 71 -14.20 -14.23 16.82
C ALA A 71 -15.47 -15.01 17.19
N LEU A 72 -15.29 -16.16 17.84
CA LEU A 72 -16.39 -16.91 18.43
C LEU A 72 -16.67 -16.37 19.83
N ILE A 73 -17.96 -16.27 20.18
CA ILE A 73 -18.39 -15.97 21.55
C ILE A 73 -18.84 -17.27 22.24
N PRO A 74 -18.47 -17.50 23.52
CA PRO A 74 -19.00 -18.62 24.29
C PRO A 74 -20.53 -18.58 24.36
N ARG A 75 -21.19 -19.73 24.13
CA ARG A 75 -22.66 -19.82 24.17
C ARG A 75 -23.26 -19.28 25.47
N ALA A 76 -22.59 -19.48 26.60
CA ALA A 76 -23.03 -19.01 27.91
C ALA A 76 -23.07 -17.47 28.05
N ALA A 77 -22.36 -16.74 27.18
CA ALA A 77 -22.36 -15.27 27.17
C ALA A 77 -23.49 -14.67 26.31
N VAL A 78 -24.33 -15.49 25.68
CA VAL A 78 -25.44 -15.05 24.83
C VAL A 78 -26.77 -15.41 25.48
N SER A 79 -27.63 -14.40 25.70
CA SER A 79 -29.02 -14.59 26.16
C SER A 79 -29.98 -14.07 25.09
N PRO A 80 -30.51 -14.96 24.21
CA PRO A 80 -31.40 -14.53 23.14
C PRO A 80 -32.74 -14.08 23.71
N ARG A 81 -33.29 -12.99 23.16
CA ARG A 81 -34.66 -12.53 23.44
C ARG A 81 -35.47 -12.56 22.15
N LEU A 82 -36.69 -13.06 22.25
CA LEU A 82 -37.65 -13.10 21.15
C LEU A 82 -38.81 -12.17 21.48
N THR A 83 -39.17 -11.31 20.53
CA THR A 83 -40.39 -10.51 20.58
C THR A 83 -41.22 -10.89 19.36
N LEU A 84 -42.43 -11.40 19.60
CA LEU A 84 -43.42 -11.66 18.56
C LEU A 84 -44.32 -10.43 18.42
N LEU A 85 -44.53 -10.00 17.18
CA LEU A 85 -45.43 -8.91 16.83
C LEU A 85 -46.54 -9.50 15.94
N GLU A 86 -47.79 -9.31 16.35
CA GLU A 86 -48.97 -9.71 15.58
C GLU A 86 -49.42 -8.55 14.66
N ALA A 87 -50.08 -8.91 13.55
CA ALA A 87 -50.52 -7.99 12.50
C ALA A 87 -51.86 -7.33 12.81
#